data_AF-A0AAV6RWT3-F1
#
_entry.id   AF-A0AAV6RWT3-F1
#
_cell.length_a   1.000
_cell.length_b   1.000
_cell.length_c   1.000
_cell.angle_alpha   90.00
_cell.angle_beta   90.00
_cell.angle_gamma   90.00
#
_symmetry.space_group_name_H-M   'P 1'
#
loop_
_entity.id
_entity.type
_entity.pdbx_description
1 polymer ?
#
loop_
_entity_poly.entity_id
_entity_poly.type
_entity_poly.pdbx_seq_one_letter_code
_entity_poly.pdbx_strand_id
1 'polypeptide(L)'
;MGPDPQLKWVVSGMVLTQLLACYLVHDLSWKWIFFWAYAFGGCINHSLTLAIHDISHNVAFGNKLAKWNRWFAMWANVPIGLPYSASFKKYHIDHHRYLGGDQLDVDIPTELEGWFFCTPARKVLWLFLQPLFYALRPLVVNPKPLCQLEVQNALVQLVADLIIYHLWGLKPIVYLIAGSILCMGLHPISGHFIAEHYMFLKGHETYSYYGPLNLITFNVGYHMEHHDFPSIPGSKLPQVKKIAAEYYDSLPQHTSWIRVLWDFVFDDSIGPYARIKRKYSLNKQG
;
A
#
# COMPACT_ATOMS: atom_id res chain seq x y z
N MET A 1 17.59 -14.01 -3.74
CA MET A 1 16.30 -14.71 -3.89
C MET A 1 15.83 -14.59 -5.34
N GLY A 2 15.12 -15.60 -5.85
CA GLY A 2 14.68 -15.67 -7.25
C GLY A 2 13.36 -14.91 -7.49
N PRO A 3 13.08 -14.53 -8.74
CA PRO A 3 11.85 -13.82 -9.08
C PRO A 3 10.59 -14.69 -8.91
N ASP A 4 9.44 -14.04 -8.82
CA ASP A 4 8.14 -14.67 -9.01
C ASP A 4 7.79 -14.68 -10.51
N PRO A 5 7.75 -15.86 -11.17
CA PRO A 5 7.47 -15.95 -12.59
C PRO A 5 6.02 -15.56 -12.95
N GLN A 6 5.08 -15.65 -11.99
CA GLN A 6 3.64 -15.43 -12.21
C GLN A 6 3.21 -13.99 -11.95
N LEU A 7 3.87 -13.29 -11.02
CA LEU A 7 3.48 -11.95 -10.59
C LEU A 7 3.26 -10.99 -11.78
N LYS A 8 4.15 -11.01 -12.78
CA LYS A 8 4.04 -10.14 -13.96
C LYS A 8 2.79 -10.40 -14.80
N TRP A 9 2.32 -11.64 -14.87
CA TRP A 9 1.14 -12.03 -15.65
C TRP A 9 -0.13 -11.66 -14.91
N VAL A 10 -0.20 -11.96 -13.61
CA VAL A 10 -1.34 -11.58 -12.76
C VAL A 10 -1.52 -10.06 -12.76
N VAL A 11 -0.46 -9.30 -12.48
CA VAL A 11 -0.49 -7.84 -12.47
C VAL A 11 -0.88 -7.26 -13.83
N SER A 12 -0.35 -7.81 -14.93
CA SER A 12 -0.75 -7.33 -16.27
C SER A 12 -2.23 -7.62 -16.56
N GLY A 13 -2.74 -8.79 -16.16
CA GLY A 13 -4.16 -9.13 -16.26
C GLY A 13 -5.03 -8.15 -15.47
N MET A 14 -4.61 -7.76 -14.26
CA MET A 14 -5.32 -6.77 -13.44
C MET A 14 -5.33 -5.37 -14.08
N VAL A 15 -4.21 -4.91 -14.64
CA VAL A 15 -4.14 -3.63 -15.36
C VAL A 15 -5.08 -3.64 -16.56
N LEU A 16 -5.03 -4.69 -17.39
CA LEU A 16 -5.91 -4.82 -18.55
C LEU A 16 -7.39 -4.91 -18.15
N THR A 17 -7.70 -5.57 -17.03
CA THR A 17 -9.06 -5.64 -16.47
C THR A 17 -9.55 -4.24 -16.06
N GLN A 18 -8.71 -3.42 -15.44
CA GLN A 18 -9.08 -2.04 -15.09
C GLN A 18 -9.23 -1.14 -16.32
N LEU A 19 -8.43 -1.33 -17.37
CA LEU A 19 -8.61 -0.61 -18.64
C LEU A 19 -9.92 -1.02 -19.34
N LEU A 20 -10.29 -2.31 -19.29
CA LEU A 20 -11.60 -2.76 -19.75
C LEU A 20 -12.72 -2.15 -18.90
N ALA A 21 -12.56 -2.11 -17.57
CA ALA A 21 -13.54 -1.48 -16.69
C ALA A 21 -13.71 0.01 -17.01
N CYS A 22 -12.64 0.73 -17.34
CA CYS A 22 -12.71 2.12 -17.79
C CYS A 22 -13.63 2.29 -19.01
N TYR A 23 -13.52 1.42 -20.00
CA TYR A 23 -14.46 1.39 -21.13
C TYR A 23 -15.89 1.09 -20.64
N LEU A 24 -16.10 0.08 -19.81
CA LEU A 24 -17.45 -0.31 -19.38
C LEU A 24 -18.17 0.75 -18.55
N VAL A 25 -17.43 1.58 -17.79
CA VAL A 25 -18.04 2.59 -16.91
C VAL A 25 -18.32 3.93 -17.58
N HIS A 26 -17.80 4.19 -18.79
CA HIS A 26 -17.79 5.55 -19.34
C HIS A 26 -19.19 6.16 -19.56
N ASP A 27 -20.20 5.35 -19.88
CA ASP A 27 -21.57 5.83 -20.09
C ASP A 27 -22.47 5.69 -18.86
N LEU A 28 -21.96 5.14 -17.77
CA LEU A 28 -22.75 4.97 -16.55
C LEU A 28 -23.08 6.32 -15.89
N SER A 29 -24.22 6.39 -15.21
CA SER A 29 -24.54 7.52 -14.32
C SER A 29 -23.56 7.58 -13.14
N TRP A 30 -23.28 8.78 -12.61
CA TRP A 30 -22.32 8.98 -11.51
C TRP A 30 -22.50 8.07 -10.30
N LYS A 31 -23.74 7.77 -9.87
CA LYS A 31 -23.98 6.83 -8.76
C LYS A 31 -23.36 5.45 -9.00
N TRP A 32 -23.39 4.97 -10.23
CA TRP A 32 -22.84 3.67 -10.62
C TRP A 32 -21.32 3.74 -10.79
N ILE A 33 -20.77 4.90 -11.17
CA ILE A 33 -19.31 5.12 -11.15
C ILE A 33 -18.77 4.90 -9.75
N PHE A 34 -19.33 5.56 -8.74
CA PHE A 34 -18.86 5.44 -7.35
C PHE A 34 -19.14 4.04 -6.77
N PHE A 35 -20.28 3.44 -7.10
CA PHE A 35 -20.57 2.06 -6.69
C PHE A 35 -19.51 1.08 -7.22
N TRP A 36 -19.22 1.10 -8.53
CA TRP A 36 -18.22 0.21 -9.11
C TRP A 36 -16.78 0.58 -8.70
N ALA A 37 -16.50 1.86 -8.49
CA ALA A 37 -15.22 2.31 -7.94
C ALA A 37 -14.96 1.70 -6.56
N TYR A 38 -15.97 1.60 -5.69
CA TYR A 38 -15.83 0.94 -4.38
C TYR A 38 -15.81 -0.59 -4.50
N ALA A 39 -16.83 -1.17 -5.15
CA ALA A 39 -17.08 -2.60 -5.10
C ALA A 39 -16.10 -3.44 -5.96
N PHE A 40 -15.50 -2.84 -6.99
CA PHE A 40 -14.67 -3.57 -7.95
C PHE A 40 -13.35 -2.86 -8.24
N GLY A 41 -13.39 -1.63 -8.76
CA GLY A 41 -12.20 -0.90 -9.20
C GLY A 41 -11.20 -0.65 -8.10
N GLY A 42 -11.69 -0.24 -6.93
CA GLY A 42 -10.89 0.02 -5.76
C GLY A 42 -10.27 -1.24 -5.17
N CYS A 43 -10.96 -2.39 -5.23
CA CYS A 43 -10.38 -3.69 -4.86
C CYS A 43 -9.17 -4.01 -5.76
N ILE A 44 -9.31 -3.87 -7.08
CA ILE A 44 -8.19 -4.12 -8.01
C ILE A 44 -7.08 -3.09 -7.82
N ASN A 45 -7.41 -1.81 -7.63
CA ASN A 45 -6.42 -0.77 -7.39
C ASN A 45 -5.63 -1.03 -6.10
N HIS A 46 -6.31 -1.42 -5.03
CA HIS A 46 -5.67 -1.78 -3.76
C HIS A 46 -4.74 -3.00 -3.93
N SER A 47 -5.20 -4.03 -4.64
CA SER A 47 -4.33 -5.16 -4.98
C SER A 47 -3.12 -4.71 -5.82
N LEU A 48 -3.29 -3.80 -6.77
CA LEU A 48 -2.19 -3.26 -7.58
C LEU A 48 -1.20 -2.42 -6.75
N THR A 49 -1.64 -1.69 -5.73
CA THR A 49 -0.70 -1.01 -4.81
C THR A 49 0.15 -2.00 -4.03
N LEU A 50 -0.42 -3.15 -3.66
CA LEU A 50 0.33 -4.23 -3.03
C LEU A 50 1.23 -5.02 -4.00
N ALA A 51 0.83 -5.12 -5.27
CA ALA A 51 1.74 -5.62 -6.29
C ALA A 51 2.93 -4.67 -6.49
N ILE A 52 2.69 -3.35 -6.52
CA ILE A 52 3.75 -2.33 -6.58
C ILE A 52 4.68 -2.47 -5.38
N HIS A 53 4.13 -2.78 -4.19
CA HIS A 53 4.90 -3.10 -3.00
C HIS A 53 5.88 -4.26 -3.23
N ASP A 54 5.43 -5.42 -3.69
CA ASP A 54 6.33 -6.55 -3.97
C ASP A 54 7.34 -6.23 -5.09
N ILE A 55 6.89 -5.56 -6.16
CA ILE A 55 7.75 -5.12 -7.26
C ILE A 55 8.82 -4.13 -6.75
N SER A 56 8.55 -3.37 -5.69
CA SER A 56 9.50 -2.45 -5.06
C SER A 56 10.76 -3.20 -4.56
N HIS A 57 10.60 -4.43 -4.10
CA HIS A 57 11.66 -5.36 -3.68
C HIS A 57 12.28 -6.18 -4.83
N ASN A 58 11.99 -5.79 -6.07
CA ASN A 58 12.45 -6.44 -7.31
C ASN A 58 11.95 -7.89 -7.49
N VAL A 59 10.81 -8.25 -6.89
CA VAL A 59 10.28 -9.61 -6.91
C VAL A 59 9.86 -10.07 -8.31
N ALA A 60 9.34 -9.19 -9.18
CA ALA A 60 8.80 -9.60 -10.48
C ALA A 60 9.86 -10.09 -11.49
N PHE A 61 11.03 -9.43 -11.55
CA PHE A 61 12.11 -9.78 -12.49
C PHE A 61 13.44 -10.12 -11.80
N GLY A 62 13.51 -10.03 -10.47
CA GLY A 62 14.71 -10.26 -9.68
C GLY A 62 15.67 -9.07 -9.66
N ASN A 63 16.64 -9.13 -8.74
CA ASN A 63 17.60 -8.04 -8.49
C ASN A 63 18.51 -7.72 -9.69
N LYS A 64 18.85 -8.72 -10.52
CA LYS A 64 19.67 -8.51 -11.73
C LYS A 64 18.97 -7.64 -12.77
N LEU A 65 17.64 -7.59 -12.75
CA LEU A 65 16.80 -6.84 -13.68
C LEU A 65 16.02 -5.74 -12.94
N ALA A 66 16.66 -5.04 -11.99
CA ALA A 66 16.03 -4.01 -11.18
C ALA A 66 15.33 -2.91 -12.01
N LYS A 67 15.89 -2.53 -13.18
CA LYS A 67 15.28 -1.56 -14.10
C LYS A 67 13.96 -2.05 -14.70
N TRP A 68 13.85 -3.34 -15.02
CA TRP A 68 12.60 -3.94 -15.50
C TRP A 68 11.52 -3.90 -14.43
N ASN A 69 11.88 -4.12 -13.16
CA ASN A 69 10.94 -3.93 -12.05
C ASN A 69 10.48 -2.47 -11.94
N ARG A 70 11.33 -1.48 -12.22
CA ARG A 70 10.91 -0.05 -12.18
C ARG A 70 9.88 0.25 -13.27
N TRP A 71 10.14 -0.16 -14.51
CA TRP A 71 9.18 0.04 -15.60
C TRP A 71 7.88 -0.71 -15.38
N PHE A 72 7.97 -1.95 -14.89
CA PHE A 72 6.79 -2.74 -14.60
C PHE A 72 5.97 -2.20 -13.42
N ALA A 73 6.61 -1.59 -12.42
CA ALA A 73 5.90 -0.86 -11.37
C ALA A 73 5.10 0.33 -11.93
N MET A 74 5.65 1.07 -12.90
CA MET A 74 4.92 2.15 -13.57
C MET A 74 3.74 1.63 -14.40
N TRP A 75 3.87 0.45 -15.02
CA TRP A 75 2.74 -0.22 -15.68
C TRP A 75 1.65 -0.61 -14.69
N ALA A 76 2.02 -1.26 -13.58
CA ALA A 76 1.08 -1.60 -12.50
C ALA A 76 0.40 -0.37 -11.88
N ASN A 77 1.05 0.80 -11.96
CA ASN A 77 0.56 2.07 -11.45
C ASN A 77 -0.52 2.71 -12.32
N VAL A 78 -0.62 2.38 -13.62
CA VAL A 78 -1.55 3.05 -14.54
C VAL A 78 -2.99 3.11 -14.01
N PRO A 79 -3.58 2.01 -13.50
CA PRO A 79 -4.95 2.04 -12.96
C PRO A 79 -5.12 2.82 -11.66
N ILE A 80 -4.05 3.25 -10.99
CA ILE A 80 -4.15 4.03 -9.76
C ILE A 80 -4.64 5.46 -10.05
N GLY A 81 -4.36 5.98 -11.25
CA GLY A 81 -4.73 7.34 -11.70
C GLY A 81 -3.85 8.45 -11.14
N LEU A 82 -2.77 8.12 -10.42
CA LEU A 82 -1.82 9.06 -9.81
C LEU A 82 -0.41 8.45 -9.81
N PRO A 83 0.66 9.23 -10.07
CA PRO A 83 2.01 8.69 -10.17
C PRO A 83 2.61 8.41 -8.79
N TYR A 84 2.55 7.14 -8.37
CA TYR A 84 2.86 6.74 -7.00
C TYR A 84 4.07 5.78 -6.92
N SER A 85 4.21 4.83 -7.86
CA SER A 85 5.11 3.69 -7.75
C SER A 85 6.59 4.02 -7.50
N ALA A 86 7.11 5.09 -8.11
CA ALA A 86 8.50 5.50 -7.95
C ALA A 86 8.75 6.11 -6.56
N SER A 87 7.88 7.04 -6.13
CA SER A 87 7.92 7.66 -4.82
C SER A 87 7.71 6.63 -3.72
N PHE A 88 6.74 5.73 -3.89
CA PHE A 88 6.48 4.63 -2.98
C PHE A 88 7.74 3.83 -2.71
N LYS A 89 8.42 3.31 -3.75
CA LYS A 89 9.67 2.56 -3.56
C LYS A 89 10.71 3.34 -2.77
N LYS A 90 10.87 4.64 -3.06
CA LYS A 90 11.86 5.51 -2.42
C LYS A 90 11.65 5.64 -0.90
N TYR A 91 10.40 5.66 -0.45
CA TYR A 91 10.07 5.75 0.99
C TYR A 91 9.91 4.39 1.64
N HIS A 92 9.32 3.43 0.94
CA HIS A 92 9.10 2.06 1.42
C HIS A 92 10.39 1.32 1.76
N ILE A 93 11.47 1.54 1.00
CA ILE A 93 12.78 0.95 1.35
C ILE A 93 13.35 1.55 2.65
N ASP A 94 13.09 2.82 2.95
CA ASP A 94 13.48 3.42 4.23
C ASP A 94 12.63 2.88 5.37
N HIS A 95 11.33 2.65 5.14
CA HIS A 95 10.44 2.02 6.11
C HIS A 95 10.97 0.64 6.54
N HIS A 96 11.36 -0.23 5.60
CA HIS A 96 11.98 -1.50 5.95
C HIS A 96 13.35 -1.36 6.64
N ARG A 97 14.13 -0.35 6.27
CA ARG A 97 15.49 -0.15 6.81
C ARG A 97 15.50 0.49 8.19
N TYR A 98 14.56 1.38 8.45
CA TYR A 98 14.49 2.25 9.62
C TYR A 98 13.11 2.16 10.27
N LEU A 99 12.56 0.96 10.42
CA LEU A 99 11.20 0.74 10.92
C LEU A 99 10.95 1.48 12.26
N GLY A 100 9.94 2.35 12.27
CA GLY A 100 9.64 3.18 13.43
C GLY A 100 10.65 4.29 13.68
N GLY A 101 11.50 4.64 12.72
CA GLY A 101 12.52 5.69 12.84
C GLY A 101 11.94 7.09 12.76
N ASP A 102 12.18 7.89 13.79
CA ASP A 102 11.78 9.30 13.86
C ASP A 102 12.35 10.08 12.66
N GLN A 103 11.47 10.72 11.89
CA GLN A 103 11.78 11.46 10.66
C GLN A 103 12.43 10.63 9.53
N LEU A 104 12.52 9.31 9.67
CA LEU A 104 13.06 8.41 8.65
C LEU A 104 11.96 7.55 8.05
N ASP A 105 11.13 6.96 8.91
CA ASP A 105 9.96 6.19 8.55
C ASP A 105 8.74 7.11 8.44
N VAL A 106 8.36 7.41 7.20
CA VAL A 106 7.24 8.30 6.87
C VAL A 106 5.87 7.65 7.06
N ASP A 107 5.82 6.37 7.42
CA ASP A 107 4.57 5.67 7.73
C ASP A 107 4.06 6.03 9.13
N ILE A 108 4.90 6.61 9.99
CA ILE A 108 4.51 7.05 11.34
C ILE A 108 3.69 8.34 11.23
N PRO A 109 2.46 8.40 11.81
CA PRO A 109 1.67 9.62 11.87
C PRO A 109 2.42 10.77 12.55
N THR A 110 2.14 11.99 12.09
CA THR A 110 2.67 13.21 12.73
C THR A 110 2.07 13.42 14.13
N GLU A 111 2.71 14.28 14.93
CA GLU A 111 2.15 14.65 16.25
C GLU A 111 0.77 15.31 16.12
N LEU A 112 0.56 16.11 15.08
CA LEU A 112 -0.74 16.71 14.78
C LEU A 112 -1.81 15.64 14.50
N GLU A 113 -1.47 14.61 13.71
CA GLU A 113 -2.39 13.50 13.43
C GLU A 113 -2.77 12.76 14.72
N GLY A 114 -1.78 12.44 15.57
CA GLY A 114 -2.03 11.79 16.85
C GLY A 114 -2.90 12.61 17.79
N TRP A 115 -2.62 13.90 17.92
CA TRP A 115 -3.38 14.79 18.80
C TRP A 115 -4.81 15.04 18.29
N PHE A 116 -4.98 15.27 17.00
CA PHE A 116 -6.28 15.66 16.43
C PHE A 116 -7.23 14.47 16.29
N PHE A 117 -6.75 13.34 15.76
CA PHE A 117 -7.59 12.17 15.43
C PHE A 117 -7.71 11.18 16.59
N CYS A 118 -8.13 11.69 17.75
CA CYS A 118 -8.21 10.94 19.01
C CYS A 118 -9.62 10.51 19.43
N THR A 119 -10.69 10.93 18.72
CA THR A 119 -12.08 10.52 19.01
C THR A 119 -12.63 9.61 17.92
N PRO A 120 -13.63 8.75 18.17
CA PRO A 120 -14.14 7.81 17.17
C PRO A 120 -14.53 8.45 15.83
N ALA A 121 -15.28 9.56 15.86
CA ALA A 121 -15.67 10.28 14.64
C ALA A 121 -14.46 10.82 13.86
N ARG A 122 -13.44 11.31 14.57
CA ARG A 122 -12.21 11.80 13.94
C ARG A 122 -11.35 10.64 13.44
N LYS A 123 -11.27 9.51 14.14
CA LYS A 123 -10.58 8.31 13.66
C LYS A 123 -11.21 7.77 12.37
N VAL A 124 -12.54 7.79 12.25
CA VAL A 124 -13.22 7.46 10.97
C VAL A 124 -12.81 8.43 9.85
N LEU A 125 -12.76 9.74 10.14
CA LEU A 125 -12.26 10.72 9.18
C LEU A 125 -10.79 10.47 8.83
N TRP A 126 -9.95 10.08 9.79
CA TRP A 126 -8.56 9.73 9.55
C TRP A 126 -8.43 8.54 8.60
N LEU A 127 -9.22 7.48 8.81
CA LEU A 127 -9.29 6.34 7.89
C LEU A 127 -9.68 6.77 6.48
N PHE A 128 -10.67 7.65 6.33
CA PHE A 128 -11.06 8.17 5.02
C PHE A 128 -9.95 8.99 4.34
N LEU A 129 -9.21 9.79 5.11
CA LEU A 129 -8.12 10.65 4.62
C LEU A 129 -6.77 9.91 4.50
N GLN A 130 -6.72 8.65 4.89
CA GLN A 130 -5.50 7.84 4.94
C GLN A 130 -4.72 7.81 3.60
N PRO A 131 -5.35 7.71 2.42
CA PRO A 131 -4.65 7.82 1.14
C PRO A 131 -3.91 9.16 0.96
N LEU A 132 -4.49 10.25 1.47
CA LEU A 132 -3.87 11.58 1.41
C LEU A 132 -2.68 11.67 2.37
N PHE A 133 -2.78 11.08 3.56
CA PHE A 133 -1.64 11.04 4.48
C PHE A 133 -0.47 10.24 3.91
N TYR A 134 -0.72 9.08 3.29
CA TYR A 134 0.34 8.33 2.60
C TYR A 134 1.00 9.13 1.46
N ALA A 135 0.23 9.95 0.74
CA ALA A 135 0.78 10.79 -0.33
C ALA A 135 1.54 12.03 0.17
N LEU A 136 1.03 12.70 1.22
CA LEU A 136 1.50 14.02 1.63
C LEU A 136 2.46 13.98 2.82
N ARG A 137 2.28 13.05 3.77
CA ARG A 137 3.13 12.95 4.96
C ARG A 137 4.62 12.83 4.62
N PRO A 138 5.04 12.05 3.60
CA PRO A 138 6.46 11.99 3.24
C PRO A 138 7.06 13.34 2.86
N LEU A 139 6.28 14.24 2.26
CA LEU A 139 6.71 15.58 1.85
C LEU A 139 6.92 16.54 3.03
N VAL A 140 6.36 16.22 4.19
CA VAL A 140 6.45 17.02 5.42
C VAL A 140 7.47 16.41 6.38
N VAL A 141 7.46 15.08 6.54
CA VAL A 141 8.26 14.36 7.54
C VAL A 141 9.70 14.15 7.08
N ASN A 142 9.91 13.75 5.82
CA ASN A 142 11.23 13.45 5.28
C ASN A 142 11.30 13.81 3.79
N PRO A 143 11.20 15.10 3.41
CA PRO A 143 11.20 15.51 2.02
C PRO A 143 12.50 15.12 1.33
N LYS A 144 12.41 14.18 0.37
CA LYS A 144 13.55 13.78 -0.46
C LYS A 144 13.56 14.51 -1.80
N PRO A 145 14.73 14.79 -2.37
CA PRO A 145 14.84 15.33 -3.73
C PRO A 145 14.07 14.49 -4.75
N LEU A 146 13.51 15.16 -5.75
CA LEU A 146 12.88 14.51 -6.89
C LEU A 146 13.94 13.76 -7.70
N CYS A 147 13.65 12.50 -8.03
CA CYS A 147 14.53 11.67 -8.86
C CYS A 147 13.95 11.46 -10.28
N GLN A 148 14.82 11.05 -11.21
CA GLN A 148 14.44 10.82 -12.61
C GLN A 148 13.30 9.78 -12.76
N LEU A 149 13.25 8.76 -11.89
CA LEU A 149 12.18 7.75 -11.93
C LEU A 149 10.82 8.32 -11.55
N GLU A 150 10.76 9.31 -10.64
CA GLU A 150 9.51 9.99 -10.29
C GLU A 150 8.99 10.83 -11.44
N VAL A 151 9.89 11.55 -12.13
CA VAL A 151 9.55 12.30 -13.36
C VAL A 151 9.03 11.34 -14.45
N GLN A 152 9.71 10.21 -14.66
CA GLN A 152 9.28 9.20 -15.64
C GLN A 152 7.91 8.60 -15.27
N ASN A 153 7.68 8.26 -13.99
CA ASN A 153 6.38 7.76 -13.54
C ASN A 153 5.28 8.79 -13.74
N ALA A 154 5.54 10.07 -13.44
CA ALA A 154 4.61 11.17 -13.65
C ALA A 154 4.25 11.34 -15.14
N LEU A 155 5.24 11.28 -16.03
CA LEU A 155 5.01 11.36 -17.48
C LEU A 155 4.20 10.17 -17.99
N VAL A 156 4.55 8.94 -17.59
CA VAL A 156 3.80 7.74 -17.99
C VAL A 156 2.35 7.82 -17.50
N GLN A 157 2.12 8.22 -16.26
CA GLN A 157 0.78 8.35 -15.70
C GLN A 157 -0.01 9.44 -16.43
N LEU A 158 0.57 10.63 -16.62
CA LEU A 158 -0.08 11.73 -17.31
C LEU A 158 -0.48 11.34 -18.73
N VAL A 159 0.41 10.68 -19.48
CA VAL A 159 0.10 10.21 -20.84
C VAL A 159 -1.02 9.16 -20.82
N ALA A 160 -0.99 8.20 -19.89
CA ALA A 160 -2.03 7.20 -19.77
C ALA A 160 -3.40 7.82 -19.42
N ASP A 161 -3.44 8.74 -18.46
CA ASP A 161 -4.66 9.44 -18.05
C ASP A 161 -5.22 10.29 -19.20
N LEU A 162 -4.36 10.99 -19.96
CA LEU A 162 -4.78 11.75 -21.14
C LEU A 162 -5.34 10.82 -22.24
N ILE A 163 -4.74 9.66 -22.47
CA ILE A 163 -5.27 8.67 -23.42
C ILE A 163 -6.65 8.18 -22.96
N ILE A 164 -6.80 7.78 -21.70
CA ILE A 164 -8.08 7.32 -21.14
C ILE A 164 -9.15 8.43 -21.24
N TYR A 165 -8.77 9.67 -20.90
CA TYR A 165 -9.66 10.83 -20.99
C TYR A 165 -10.09 11.13 -22.43
N HIS A 166 -9.17 11.06 -23.39
CA HIS A 166 -9.49 11.31 -24.80
C HIS A 166 -10.36 10.21 -25.41
N LEU A 167 -10.19 8.95 -24.98
CA LEU A 167 -10.97 7.83 -25.50
C LEU A 167 -12.37 7.74 -24.88
N TRP A 168 -12.50 7.98 -23.56
CA TRP A 168 -13.71 7.65 -22.80
C TRP A 168 -14.19 8.76 -21.85
N GLY A 169 -13.57 9.95 -21.90
CA GLY A 169 -13.97 11.12 -21.12
C GLY A 169 -13.55 11.08 -19.65
N LEU A 170 -14.18 11.94 -18.84
CA LEU A 170 -13.79 12.17 -17.44
C LEU A 170 -14.16 11.04 -16.48
N LYS A 171 -15.28 10.34 -16.73
CA LYS A 171 -15.84 9.37 -15.78
C LYS A 171 -14.89 8.21 -15.46
N PRO A 172 -14.15 7.62 -16.42
CA PRO A 172 -13.16 6.58 -16.10
C PRO A 172 -11.98 7.09 -15.26
N ILE A 173 -11.53 8.33 -15.47
CA ILE A 173 -10.50 8.95 -14.62
C ILE A 173 -10.99 9.07 -13.18
N VAL A 174 -12.23 9.55 -13.00
CA VAL A 174 -12.87 9.63 -11.68
C VAL A 174 -13.05 8.23 -11.07
N TYR A 175 -13.43 7.23 -11.87
CA TYR A 175 -13.54 5.84 -11.42
C TYR A 175 -12.22 5.30 -10.84
N LEU A 176 -11.10 5.50 -11.53
CA LEU A 176 -9.78 5.05 -11.06
C LEU A 176 -9.37 5.78 -9.78
N ILE A 177 -9.43 7.10 -9.76
CA ILE A 177 -9.01 7.91 -8.60
C ILE A 177 -9.94 7.67 -7.39
N ALA A 178 -11.25 7.64 -7.60
CA ALA A 178 -12.22 7.37 -6.53
C ALA A 178 -12.04 5.95 -5.97
N GLY A 179 -11.78 4.95 -6.82
CA GLY A 179 -11.51 3.59 -6.36
C GLY A 179 -10.27 3.53 -5.47
N SER A 180 -9.19 4.21 -5.86
CA SER A 180 -7.98 4.35 -5.04
C SER A 180 -8.29 4.99 -3.68
N ILE A 181 -8.97 6.14 -3.64
CA ILE A 181 -9.28 6.85 -2.39
C ILE A 181 -10.18 6.00 -1.48
N LEU A 182 -11.24 5.43 -2.03
CA LEU A 182 -12.23 4.71 -1.24
C LEU A 182 -11.67 3.39 -0.69
N CYS A 183 -10.91 2.63 -1.49
CA CYS A 183 -10.42 1.33 -1.07
C CYS A 183 -9.07 1.35 -0.35
N MET A 184 -8.30 2.44 -0.44
CA MET A 184 -7.17 2.67 0.48
C MET A 184 -7.65 3.34 1.78
N GLY A 185 -8.83 3.98 1.80
CA GLY A 185 -9.42 4.57 2.99
C GLY A 185 -10.34 3.63 3.77
N LEU A 186 -11.66 3.85 3.72
CA LEU A 186 -12.66 3.06 4.45
C LEU A 186 -13.08 1.81 3.65
N HIS A 187 -12.25 0.76 3.65
CA HIS A 187 -12.57 -0.51 3.00
C HIS A 187 -11.99 -1.69 3.79
N PRO A 188 -12.65 -2.86 3.86
CA PRO A 188 -12.14 -4.01 4.62
C PRO A 188 -10.67 -4.39 4.36
N ILE A 189 -10.21 -4.23 3.11
CA ILE A 189 -8.84 -4.55 2.71
C ILE A 189 -7.84 -3.59 3.36
N SER A 190 -8.17 -2.29 3.49
CA SER A 190 -7.25 -1.27 4.02
C SER A 190 -6.89 -1.43 5.49
N GLY A 191 -7.56 -2.34 6.22
CA GLY A 191 -7.19 -2.64 7.60
C GLY A 191 -5.74 -3.12 7.75
N HIS A 192 -5.12 -3.64 6.68
CA HIS A 192 -3.72 -4.03 6.68
C HIS A 192 -2.79 -2.85 7.05
N PHE A 193 -3.05 -1.63 6.54
CA PHE A 193 -2.23 -0.45 6.83
C PHE A 193 -2.14 -0.10 8.33
N ILE A 194 -3.11 -0.55 9.13
CA ILE A 194 -3.12 -0.38 10.58
C ILE A 194 -2.62 -1.66 11.26
N ALA A 195 -3.10 -2.81 10.81
CA ALA A 195 -2.73 -4.12 11.34
C ALA A 195 -1.20 -4.32 11.38
N GLU A 196 -0.53 -3.85 10.34
CA GLU A 196 0.88 -4.16 10.08
C GLU A 196 1.82 -3.53 11.10
N HIS A 197 1.56 -2.28 11.53
CA HIS A 197 2.53 -1.52 12.32
C HIS A 197 2.01 -0.78 13.55
N TYR A 198 0.73 -0.97 13.92
CA TYR A 198 0.17 -0.36 15.13
C TYR A 198 0.19 -1.32 16.30
N MET A 199 0.56 -0.82 17.48
CA MET A 199 0.71 -1.59 18.70
C MET A 199 -0.65 -1.89 19.35
N PHE A 200 -1.31 -2.96 18.88
CA PHE A 200 -2.52 -3.50 19.53
C PHE A 200 -2.24 -4.23 20.84
N LEU A 201 -1.00 -4.69 21.00
CA LEU A 201 -0.50 -5.36 22.19
C LEU A 201 0.85 -4.74 22.55
N LYS A 202 0.98 -4.26 23.79
CA LYS A 202 2.19 -3.60 24.24
C LYS A 202 3.43 -4.46 24.00
N GLY A 203 4.43 -3.88 23.34
CA GLY A 203 5.70 -4.55 23.03
C GLY A 203 5.72 -5.28 21.68
N HIS A 204 4.59 -5.37 20.97
CA HIS A 204 4.52 -5.91 19.62
C HIS A 204 4.19 -4.78 18.64
N GLU A 205 5.05 -4.58 17.65
CA GLU A 205 4.90 -3.50 16.68
C GLU A 205 4.55 -3.99 15.29
N THR A 206 4.73 -5.27 15.00
CA THR A 206 4.48 -5.86 13.70
C THR A 206 3.60 -7.08 13.89
N TYR A 207 2.55 -7.19 13.08
CA TYR A 207 1.60 -8.30 13.15
C TYR A 207 1.38 -8.90 11.78
N SER A 208 1.21 -10.22 11.75
CA SER A 208 0.73 -10.92 10.57
C SER A 208 -0.78 -11.15 10.63
N TYR A 209 -1.37 -11.39 9.46
CA TYR A 209 -2.73 -11.84 9.21
C TYR A 209 -2.67 -12.94 8.15
N TYR A 210 -3.15 -14.14 8.48
CA TYR A 210 -3.13 -15.31 7.58
C TYR A 210 -4.51 -15.65 6.99
N GLY A 211 -5.44 -14.69 7.00
CA GLY A 211 -6.81 -14.91 6.53
C GLY A 211 -6.99 -14.74 5.01
N PRO A 212 -8.24 -14.87 4.52
CA PRO A 212 -8.55 -15.00 3.10
C PRO A 212 -8.26 -13.76 2.24
N LEU A 213 -8.18 -12.55 2.82
CA LEU A 213 -7.91 -11.35 2.03
C LEU A 213 -6.53 -11.40 1.33
N ASN A 214 -5.60 -12.21 1.85
CA ASN A 214 -4.32 -12.53 1.21
C ASN A 214 -4.42 -13.02 -0.24
N LEU A 215 -5.54 -13.67 -0.62
CA LEU A 215 -5.77 -14.14 -2.00
C LEU A 215 -5.78 -13.01 -3.02
N ILE A 216 -6.22 -11.81 -2.61
CA ILE A 216 -6.27 -10.62 -3.46
C ILE A 216 -5.22 -9.58 -3.06
N THR A 217 -4.45 -9.82 -2.00
CA THR A 217 -3.43 -8.90 -1.49
C THR A 217 -2.02 -9.48 -1.53
N PHE A 218 -1.77 -10.45 -2.42
CA PHE A 218 -0.45 -11.04 -2.66
C PHE A 218 0.25 -11.57 -1.39
N ASN A 219 -0.53 -12.10 -0.44
CA ASN A 219 -0.02 -12.54 0.87
C ASN A 219 0.69 -11.45 1.70
N VAL A 220 0.41 -10.16 1.50
CA VAL A 220 0.99 -9.08 2.32
C VAL A 220 0.75 -9.28 3.82
N GLY A 221 -0.33 -9.96 4.19
CA GLY A 221 -0.63 -10.28 5.58
C GLY A 221 0.40 -11.19 6.24
N TYR A 222 1.27 -11.90 5.50
CA TYR A 222 2.46 -12.55 6.07
C TYR A 222 3.55 -11.51 6.35
N HIS A 223 3.19 -10.50 7.13
CA HIS A 223 3.90 -9.24 7.20
C HIS A 223 5.19 -9.33 8.01
N MET A 224 5.18 -10.11 9.09
CA MET A 224 6.41 -10.39 9.84
C MET A 224 7.44 -11.11 8.96
N GLU A 225 6.99 -12.15 8.26
CA GLU A 225 7.83 -12.90 7.32
C GLU A 225 8.37 -12.01 6.20
N HIS A 226 7.54 -11.08 5.72
CA HIS A 226 7.92 -10.08 4.72
C HIS A 226 8.98 -9.11 5.26
N HIS A 227 8.81 -8.59 6.48
CA HIS A 227 9.80 -7.69 7.09
C HIS A 227 11.15 -8.35 7.32
N ASP A 228 11.16 -9.63 7.71
CA ASP A 228 12.39 -10.40 7.88
C ASP A 228 13.04 -10.75 6.53
N PHE A 229 12.23 -11.02 5.50
CA PHE A 229 12.70 -11.46 4.19
C PHE A 229 12.05 -10.71 3.01
N PRO A 230 12.26 -9.38 2.88
CA PRO A 230 11.50 -8.54 1.95
C PRO A 230 11.78 -8.84 0.46
N SER A 231 12.84 -9.59 0.17
CA SER A 231 13.17 -10.03 -1.20
C SER A 231 12.58 -11.40 -1.56
N ILE A 232 11.84 -12.06 -0.66
CA ILE A 232 11.08 -13.27 -0.96
C ILE A 232 9.71 -12.86 -1.51
N PRO A 233 9.28 -13.41 -2.66
CA PRO A 233 7.94 -13.12 -3.17
C PRO A 233 6.82 -13.44 -2.18
N GLY A 234 5.76 -12.64 -2.17
CA GLY A 234 4.55 -12.89 -1.38
C GLY A 234 3.98 -14.31 -1.57
N SER A 235 4.04 -14.85 -2.79
CA SER A 235 3.62 -16.23 -3.11
C SER A 235 4.35 -17.32 -2.33
N LYS A 236 5.52 -17.02 -1.76
CA LYS A 236 6.36 -17.95 -0.98
C LYS A 236 6.39 -17.67 0.51
N LEU A 237 5.83 -16.55 0.99
CA LEU A 237 5.76 -16.25 2.43
C LEU A 237 5.03 -17.32 3.25
N PRO A 238 3.95 -17.99 2.75
CA PRO A 238 3.38 -19.14 3.45
C PRO A 238 4.36 -20.30 3.65
N GLN A 239 5.34 -20.46 2.76
CA GLN A 239 6.40 -21.45 2.92
C GLN A 239 7.45 -21.00 3.94
N VAL A 240 7.80 -19.72 3.97
CA VAL A 240 8.69 -19.13 4.99
C VAL A 240 8.14 -19.40 6.37
N LYS A 241 6.85 -19.08 6.60
CA LYS A 241 6.17 -19.35 7.86
C LYS A 241 6.29 -20.81 8.29
N LYS A 242 6.06 -21.75 7.36
CA LYS A 242 6.12 -23.19 7.64
C LYS A 242 7.53 -23.68 7.98
N ILE A 243 8.55 -23.15 7.33
CA ILE A 243 9.95 -23.57 7.54
C ILE A 243 10.49 -23.04 8.87
N ALA A 244 10.07 -21.85 9.28
CA ALA A 244 10.53 -21.16 10.47
C ALA A 244 9.39 -20.97 11.50
N ALA A 245 8.54 -21.99 11.64
CA ALA A 245 7.32 -21.94 12.45
C ALA A 245 7.61 -21.59 13.93
N GLU A 246 8.75 -22.02 14.45
CA GLU A 246 9.23 -21.74 15.80
C GLU A 246 9.40 -20.23 16.08
N TYR A 247 9.61 -19.41 15.05
CA TYR A 247 9.72 -17.95 15.17
C TYR A 247 8.39 -17.23 15.05
N TYR A 248 7.39 -17.80 14.34
CA TYR A 248 6.17 -17.09 13.98
C TYR A 248 4.90 -17.60 14.67
N ASP A 249 4.82 -18.86 15.07
CA ASP A 249 3.56 -19.46 15.56
C ASP A 249 3.15 -18.97 16.96
N SER A 250 4.10 -18.50 17.76
CA SER A 250 3.84 -17.95 19.10
C SER A 250 3.54 -16.45 19.11
N LEU A 251 3.70 -15.77 17.97
CA LEU A 251 3.55 -14.32 17.88
C LEU A 251 2.08 -13.93 17.76
N PRO A 252 1.69 -12.75 18.30
CA PRO A 252 0.34 -12.25 18.13
C PRO A 252 0.05 -11.95 16.65
N GLN A 253 -1.18 -12.24 16.24
CA GLN A 253 -1.62 -12.08 14.87
C GLN A 253 -3.03 -11.50 14.84
N HIS A 254 -3.38 -10.83 13.75
CA HIS A 254 -4.75 -10.43 13.48
C HIS A 254 -5.52 -11.55 12.77
N THR A 255 -6.79 -11.73 13.14
CA THR A 255 -7.70 -12.69 12.49
C THR A 255 -8.66 -12.03 11.52
N SER A 256 -8.80 -10.70 11.57
CA SER A 256 -9.69 -9.92 10.70
C SER A 256 -9.24 -8.46 10.58
N TRP A 257 -8.99 -8.00 9.35
CA TRP A 257 -8.71 -6.59 9.08
C TRP A 257 -9.92 -5.68 9.27
N ILE A 258 -11.14 -6.19 9.12
CA ILE A 258 -12.36 -5.44 9.48
C ILE A 258 -12.36 -5.17 10.99
N ARG A 259 -11.97 -6.16 11.79
CA ARG A 259 -11.88 -6.00 13.24
C ARG A 259 -10.80 -4.99 13.63
N VAL A 260 -9.66 -5.00 12.93
CA VAL A 260 -8.59 -3.99 13.10
C VAL A 260 -9.12 -2.57 12.87
N LEU A 261 -9.87 -2.34 11.78
CA LEU A 261 -10.47 -1.03 11.51
C LEU A 261 -11.49 -0.64 12.60
N TRP A 262 -12.30 -1.59 13.06
CA TRP A 262 -13.26 -1.37 14.14
C TRP A 262 -12.56 -0.99 15.45
N ASP A 263 -11.59 -1.79 15.88
CA ASP A 263 -10.85 -1.55 17.12
C ASP A 263 -10.06 -0.25 17.03
N PHE A 264 -9.46 0.09 15.88
CA PHE A 264 -8.81 1.39 15.69
C PHE A 264 -9.77 2.55 15.99
N VAL A 265 -11.03 2.47 15.55
CA VAL A 265 -12.02 3.55 15.75
C VAL A 265 -12.54 3.57 17.20
N PHE A 266 -12.89 2.42 17.75
CA PHE A 266 -13.69 2.31 18.97
C PHE A 266 -12.92 1.89 20.23
N ASP A 267 -11.69 1.40 20.11
CA ASP A 267 -10.81 1.19 21.26
C ASP A 267 -10.08 2.50 21.59
N ASP A 268 -10.27 3.00 22.80
CA ASP A 268 -9.64 4.23 23.28
C ASP A 268 -8.13 4.08 23.48
N SER A 269 -7.61 2.84 23.59
CA SER A 269 -6.19 2.56 23.69
C SER A 269 -5.45 2.58 22.35
N ILE A 270 -6.18 2.55 21.23
CA ILE A 270 -5.62 2.50 19.87
C ILE A 270 -5.90 3.80 19.11
N GLY A 271 -4.94 4.28 18.34
CA GLY A 271 -5.10 5.47 17.51
C GLY A 271 -3.80 5.80 16.77
N PRO A 272 -3.68 6.98 16.15
CA PRO A 272 -2.48 7.34 15.40
C PRO A 272 -1.19 7.33 16.25
N TYR A 273 -1.30 7.48 17.58
CA TYR A 273 -0.17 7.37 18.51
C TYR A 273 0.24 5.94 18.88
N ALA A 274 -0.54 4.91 18.52
CA ALA A 274 -0.21 3.52 18.83
C ALA A 274 0.89 2.98 17.89
N ARG A 275 2.02 3.69 17.78
CA ARG A 275 3.18 3.36 16.94
C ARG A 275 4.45 3.41 17.79
N ILE A 276 5.42 2.53 17.51
CA ILE A 276 6.76 2.69 18.08
C ILE A 276 7.51 3.77 17.31
N LYS A 277 8.17 4.66 18.05
CA LYS A 277 9.02 5.72 17.51
C LYS A 277 10.41 5.66 18.13
N ARG A 278 11.45 5.52 17.31
CA ARG A 278 12.85 5.29 17.69
C ARG A 278 13.76 6.38 17.13
N LYS A 279 14.82 6.70 17.87
CA LYS A 279 15.92 7.53 17.34
C LYS A 279 16.99 6.62 16.77
N TYR A 280 17.31 6.80 15.49
CA TYR A 280 18.41 6.11 14.83
C TYR A 280 19.67 6.98 14.86
N SER A 281 20.82 6.37 15.16
CA SER A 281 22.12 7.03 14.99
C SER A 281 22.56 6.87 13.55
N LEU A 282 22.36 7.91 12.73
CA LEU A 282 22.92 7.96 11.39
C LEU A 282 24.37 8.42 11.49
N ASN A 283 25.31 7.62 11.01
CA ASN A 283 26.67 8.10 10.80
C ASN A 283 26.58 9.26 9.82
N LYS A 284 26.92 10.47 10.27
CA LYS A 284 27.10 11.62 9.38
C LYS A 284 28.19 11.21 8.38
N GLN A 285 27.80 10.94 7.14
CA GLN A 285 28.77 10.88 6.04
C GLN A 285 29.34 12.29 5.90
N GLY A 286 30.60 12.43 6.29
CA GLY A 286 31.40 13.64 6.06
C GLY A 286 31.76 13.80 4.58
#